data_AF-A0A938TGU5-F1
#
_entry.id   AF-A0A938TGU5-F1
#
_cell.length_a   1.000
_cell.length_b   1.000
_cell.length_c   1.000
_cell.angle_alpha   90.00
_cell.angle_beta   90.00
_cell.angle_gamma   90.00
#
_symmetry.space_group_name_H-M   'P 1'
#
loop_
_entity.id
_entity.type
_entity.pdbx_description
1 polymer ?
#
loop_
_entity_poly.entity_id
_entity_poly.type
_entity_poly.pdbx_seq_one_letter_code
_entity_poly.pdbx_strand_id
1 'polypeptide(L)'
;MFTRNKIEMLLLTIFLLFFCISKAQAGEPVPGAEITIELEPDDEPIANVTTDPNGEFEIVFSNTSNNLPNIANLPSLGTFVFTIKPSKSFALKHKFDLQGSKKIKVKFKKENGKRLKNGIVFRYVLTWKSDAKAENKGTFAVSGKSDA
;
A
#
# COMPACT_ATOMS: atom_id res chain seq x y z
N MET A 1 37.87 -7.83 31.37
CA MET A 1 37.05 -9.06 31.45
C MET A 1 35.59 -8.65 31.31
N PHE A 2 35.06 -8.58 30.08
CA PHE A 2 33.64 -8.31 29.84
C PHE A 2 32.86 -9.58 30.14
N THR A 3 31.91 -9.51 31.09
CA THR A 3 31.07 -10.66 31.44
C THR A 3 30.13 -10.99 30.29
N ARG A 4 29.93 -12.28 30.01
CA ARG A 4 29.12 -12.81 28.90
C ARG A 4 27.76 -12.11 28.75
N ASN A 5 27.13 -11.75 29.88
CA ASN A 5 25.84 -11.07 29.95
C ASN A 5 25.85 -9.63 29.41
N LYS A 6 27.00 -8.93 29.43
CA LYS A 6 27.13 -7.56 28.89
C LYS A 6 27.22 -7.56 27.37
N ILE A 7 27.81 -8.60 26.78
CA ILE A 7 27.95 -8.74 25.32
C ILE A 7 26.60 -9.12 24.69
N GLU A 8 25.84 -10.01 25.31
CA GLU A 8 24.49 -10.37 24.84
C GLU A 8 23.51 -9.19 24.93
N MET A 9 23.56 -8.41 26.01
CA MET A 9 22.73 -7.21 26.16
C MET A 9 23.06 -6.15 25.10
N LEU A 10 24.35 -5.99 24.75
CA LEU A 10 24.81 -5.08 23.70
C LEU A 10 24.40 -5.56 22.30
N LEU A 11 24.49 -6.86 22.02
CA LEU A 11 24.01 -7.46 20.78
C LEU A 11 22.49 -7.32 20.63
N LEU A 12 21.73 -7.50 21.71
CA LEU A 12 20.28 -7.32 21.71
C LEU A 12 19.87 -5.85 21.45
N THR A 13 20.59 -4.88 22.02
CA THR A 13 20.33 -3.46 21.75
C THR A 13 20.68 -3.07 20.32
N ILE A 14 21.81 -3.55 19.78
CA ILE A 14 22.17 -3.34 18.37
C ILE A 14 21.15 -4.00 17.44
N PHE A 15 20.68 -5.22 17.76
CA PHE A 15 19.63 -5.90 17.01
C PHE A 15 18.30 -5.13 17.05
N LEU A 16 17.89 -4.60 18.20
CA LEU A 16 16.72 -3.73 18.34
C LEU A 16 16.86 -2.43 17.55
N LEU A 17 18.03 -1.79 17.58
CA LEU A 17 18.32 -0.59 16.80
C LEU A 17 18.27 -0.86 15.28
N PHE A 18 18.88 -1.97 14.82
CA PHE A 18 18.82 -2.36 13.41
C PHE A 18 17.41 -2.74 12.94
N PHE A 19 16.65 -3.44 13.79
CA PHE A 19 15.28 -3.83 13.51
C PHE A 19 14.33 -2.62 13.43
N CYS A 20 14.57 -1.59 14.25
CA CYS A 20 13.79 -0.35 14.21
C CYS A 20 14.13 0.54 13.01
N ILE A 21 15.41 0.63 12.60
CA ILE A 21 15.83 1.46 11.45
C ILE A 21 15.22 0.94 10.14
N SER A 22 15.14 -0.38 9.97
CA SER A 22 14.59 -1.01 8.75
C SER A 22 13.12 -0.64 8.49
N LYS A 23 12.30 -0.49 9.55
CA LYS A 23 10.88 -0.11 9.41
C LYS A 23 10.68 1.37 9.07
N ALA A 24 11.57 2.25 9.52
CA ALA A 24 11.49 3.68 9.25
C ALA A 24 11.61 4.00 7.73
N GLN A 25 12.24 3.12 6.95
CA GLN A 25 12.43 3.34 5.51
C GLN A 25 11.20 2.98 4.65
N ALA A 26 10.26 2.18 5.16
CA ALA A 26 9.07 1.70 4.44
C ALA A 26 7.87 2.67 4.49
N GLY A 27 7.83 3.59 5.44
CA GLY A 27 6.68 4.45 5.73
C GLY A 27 5.71 3.81 6.73
N GLU A 28 4.86 4.62 7.37
CA GLU A 28 3.82 4.12 8.27
C GLU A 28 2.62 3.61 7.46
N PRO A 29 1.92 2.56 7.91
CA PRO A 29 0.71 2.08 7.25
C PRO A 29 -0.43 3.10 7.37
N VAL A 30 -1.30 3.15 6.35
CA VAL A 30 -2.45 4.06 6.32
C VAL A 30 -3.75 3.25 6.46
N PRO A 31 -4.25 3.02 7.69
CA PRO A 31 -5.44 2.20 7.90
C PRO A 31 -6.75 2.93 7.64
N GLY A 32 -7.75 2.18 7.13
CA GLY A 32 -9.10 2.68 6.90
C GLY A 32 -9.21 3.72 5.78
N ALA A 33 -8.21 3.81 4.89
CA ALA A 33 -8.27 4.67 3.73
C ALA A 33 -9.21 4.08 2.69
N GLU A 34 -10.09 4.92 2.15
CA GLU A 34 -10.91 4.60 0.98
C GLU A 34 -10.05 4.78 -0.27
N ILE A 35 -9.99 3.75 -1.12
CA ILE A 35 -9.23 3.76 -2.37
C ILE A 35 -10.19 3.45 -3.52
N THR A 36 -10.33 4.41 -4.43
CA THR A 36 -10.95 4.20 -5.73
C THR A 36 -9.87 3.84 -6.74
N ILE A 37 -10.13 2.82 -7.54
CA ILE A 37 -9.17 2.23 -8.49
C ILE A 37 -9.71 2.43 -9.90
N GLU A 38 -8.91 3.05 -10.76
CA GLU A 38 -9.16 3.21 -12.21
C GLU A 38 -8.05 2.46 -12.98
N LEU A 39 -8.34 2.08 -14.24
CA LEU A 39 -7.39 1.40 -15.12
C LEU A 39 -7.16 2.23 -16.39
N GLU A 40 -5.97 2.83 -16.54
CA GLU A 40 -5.68 3.63 -17.74
C GLU A 40 -5.72 2.78 -19.02
N PRO A 41 -6.16 3.38 -20.15
CA PRO A 41 -6.53 4.78 -20.33
C PRO A 41 -7.99 5.11 -19.95
N ASP A 42 -8.71 4.14 -19.38
CA ASP A 42 -10.09 4.34 -18.96
C ASP A 42 -10.14 5.09 -17.63
N ASP A 43 -10.90 6.19 -17.59
CA ASP A 43 -11.09 7.01 -16.39
C ASP A 43 -12.31 6.53 -15.56
N GLU A 44 -12.88 5.35 -15.88
CA GLU A 44 -13.95 4.73 -15.10
C GLU A 44 -13.42 3.93 -13.89
N PRO A 45 -14.02 4.09 -12.70
CA PRO A 45 -13.69 3.28 -11.54
C PRO A 45 -14.01 1.79 -11.75
N ILE A 46 -13.01 0.93 -11.56
CA ILE A 46 -13.15 -0.54 -11.67
C ILE A 46 -13.33 -1.24 -10.32
N ALA A 47 -12.95 -0.58 -9.22
CA ALA A 47 -13.07 -1.10 -7.87
C ALA A 47 -12.99 0.01 -6.82
N ASN A 48 -13.61 -0.24 -5.67
CA ASN A 48 -13.43 0.54 -4.45
C ASN A 48 -13.05 -0.40 -3.31
N VAL A 49 -12.01 -0.05 -2.56
CA VAL A 49 -11.50 -0.87 -1.47
C VAL A 49 -11.14 -0.01 -0.27
N THR A 50 -11.09 -0.63 0.91
CA THR A 50 -10.64 0.02 2.14
C THR A 50 -9.41 -0.69 2.66
N THR A 51 -8.40 0.07 3.08
CA THR A 51 -7.18 -0.52 3.65
C THR A 51 -7.42 -1.11 5.04
N ASP A 52 -6.77 -2.24 5.30
CA ASP A 52 -6.78 -2.90 6.59
C ASP A 52 -5.89 -2.15 7.63
N PRO A 53 -5.79 -2.64 8.89
CA PRO A 53 -4.92 -2.04 9.90
C PRO A 53 -3.43 -1.96 9.54
N ASN A 54 -2.96 -2.80 8.61
CA ASN A 54 -1.60 -2.81 8.10
C ASN A 54 -1.42 -1.95 6.83
N GLY A 55 -2.47 -1.24 6.40
CA GLY A 55 -2.46 -0.47 5.15
C GLY A 55 -2.58 -1.34 3.90
N GLU A 56 -2.86 -2.64 4.04
CA GLU A 56 -2.95 -3.58 2.93
C GLU A 56 -4.33 -3.52 2.26
N PHE A 57 -4.35 -3.78 0.95
CA PHE A 57 -5.57 -3.92 0.16
C PHE A 57 -5.34 -4.81 -1.05
N GLU A 58 -6.42 -5.38 -1.58
CA GLU A 58 -6.39 -6.31 -2.71
C GLU A 58 -7.30 -5.84 -3.86
N ILE A 59 -6.88 -6.13 -5.09
CA ILE A 59 -7.69 -5.94 -6.29
C ILE A 59 -7.91 -7.32 -6.91
N VAL A 60 -9.17 -7.76 -6.94
CA VAL A 60 -9.53 -9.09 -7.43
C VAL A 60 -10.22 -8.97 -8.78
N PHE A 61 -9.60 -9.54 -9.81
CA PHE A 61 -10.19 -9.72 -11.13
C PHE A 61 -10.77 -11.13 -11.25
N SER A 62 -12.00 -11.26 -11.72
CA SER A 62 -12.69 -12.54 -11.87
C SER A 62 -13.07 -12.81 -13.32
N ASN A 63 -13.20 -14.09 -13.70
CA ASN A 63 -13.81 -14.51 -14.97
C ASN A 63 -15.29 -14.89 -14.83
N THR A 64 -15.83 -14.99 -13.61
CA THR A 64 -17.17 -15.53 -13.34
C THR A 64 -18.09 -14.61 -12.55
N SER A 65 -17.55 -13.57 -11.92
CA SER A 65 -18.34 -12.64 -11.09
C SER A 65 -18.70 -11.38 -11.87
N ASN A 66 -19.98 -11.02 -11.85
CA ASN A 66 -20.48 -9.77 -12.43
C ASN A 66 -20.25 -8.54 -11.52
N ASN A 67 -19.89 -8.78 -10.26
CA ASN A 67 -19.67 -7.72 -9.26
C ASN A 67 -18.18 -7.38 -9.07
N LEU A 68 -17.28 -8.05 -9.81
CA LEU A 68 -15.84 -7.82 -9.78
C LEU A 68 -15.35 -7.44 -11.18
N PRO A 69 -14.24 -6.69 -11.28
CA PRO A 69 -13.68 -6.37 -12.58
C PRO A 69 -13.29 -7.65 -13.34
N ASN A 70 -13.57 -7.66 -14.64
CA ASN A 70 -13.37 -8.85 -15.46
C ASN A 70 -11.90 -9.00 -15.87
N ILE A 71 -11.33 -10.18 -15.64
CA ILE A 71 -9.94 -10.51 -16.03
C ILE A 71 -9.69 -10.46 -17.55
N ALA A 72 -10.73 -10.62 -18.36
CA ALA A 72 -10.65 -10.50 -19.82
C ALA A 72 -10.30 -9.07 -20.24
N ASN A 73 -10.73 -8.07 -19.48
CA ASN A 73 -10.48 -6.65 -19.73
C ASN A 73 -9.12 -6.19 -19.18
N LEU A 74 -8.41 -7.05 -18.44
CA LEU A 74 -7.12 -6.72 -17.86
C LEU A 74 -5.98 -6.92 -18.87
N PRO A 75 -5.29 -5.87 -19.34
CA PRO A 75 -4.17 -5.98 -20.28
C PRO A 75 -2.95 -6.67 -19.64
N SER A 76 -2.02 -7.14 -20.47
CA SER A 76 -0.77 -7.76 -20.00
C SER A 76 0.13 -6.77 -19.26
N LEU A 77 0.12 -5.50 -19.67
CA LEU A 77 0.79 -4.37 -19.06
C LEU A 77 -0.20 -3.21 -18.97
N GLY A 78 -0.19 -2.49 -17.85
CA GLY A 78 -1.08 -1.35 -17.67
C GLY A 78 -0.70 -0.48 -16.49
N THR A 79 -1.53 0.52 -16.21
CA THR A 79 -1.37 1.45 -15.08
C THR A 79 -2.66 1.48 -14.28
N PHE A 80 -2.59 1.17 -12.99
CA PHE A 80 -3.65 1.48 -12.05
C PHE A 80 -3.50 2.91 -11.56
N VAL A 81 -4.62 3.62 -11.43
CA VAL A 81 -4.69 4.91 -10.76
C VAL A 81 -5.45 4.74 -9.45
N PHE A 82 -4.76 4.97 -8.36
CA PHE A 82 -5.31 4.91 -7.01
C PHE A 82 -5.67 6.31 -6.55
N THR A 83 -6.96 6.59 -6.41
CA THR A 83 -7.45 7.80 -5.75
C THR A 83 -7.64 7.50 -4.27
N ILE A 84 -6.77 8.04 -3.44
CA ILE A 84 -6.66 7.76 -2.01
C ILE A 84 -7.36 8.86 -1.21
N LYS A 85 -8.26 8.45 -0.32
CA LYS A 85 -8.89 9.30 0.68
C LYS A 85 -8.63 8.69 2.07
N PRO A 86 -7.71 9.26 2.87
CA PRO A 86 -7.38 8.72 4.18
C PRO A 86 -8.57 8.78 5.15
N SER A 87 -8.57 7.91 6.15
CA SER A 87 -9.55 7.98 7.23
C SER A 87 -9.46 9.30 7.99
N LYS A 88 -10.59 9.77 8.53
CA LYS A 88 -10.64 11.03 9.28
C LYS A 88 -9.64 11.06 10.44
N SER A 89 -9.49 9.96 11.17
CA SER A 89 -8.55 9.84 12.28
C SER A 89 -7.09 9.96 11.80
N PHE A 90 -6.74 9.29 10.70
CA PHE A 90 -5.41 9.37 10.11
C PHE A 90 -5.11 10.80 9.61
N ALA A 91 -6.02 11.39 8.84
CA ALA A 91 -5.88 12.74 8.33
C ALA A 91 -5.70 13.77 9.45
N LEU A 92 -6.46 13.68 10.55
CA LEU A 92 -6.31 14.57 11.70
C LEU A 92 -4.95 14.41 12.39
N LYS A 93 -4.49 13.17 12.60
CA LYS A 93 -3.18 12.85 13.21
C LYS A 93 -2.03 13.48 12.40
N HIS A 94 -2.11 13.40 11.07
CA HIS A 94 -1.07 13.87 10.16
C HIS A 94 -1.30 15.29 9.63
N LYS A 95 -2.38 15.95 10.09
CA LYS A 95 -2.80 17.30 9.67
C LYS A 95 -2.96 17.42 8.15
N PHE A 96 -3.51 16.37 7.54
CA PHE A 96 -3.86 16.34 6.13
C PHE A 96 -5.18 17.08 5.90
N ASP A 97 -5.34 17.74 4.76
CA ASP A 97 -6.61 18.33 4.38
C ASP A 97 -7.63 17.22 4.08
N LEU A 98 -8.72 17.17 4.86
CA LEU A 98 -9.78 16.18 4.75
C LEU A 98 -10.55 16.25 3.41
N GLN A 99 -10.38 17.32 2.63
CA GLN A 99 -11.02 17.46 1.32
C GLN A 99 -10.14 16.99 0.15
N GLY A 100 -8.84 16.76 0.38
CA GLY A 100 -7.91 16.37 -0.68
C GLY A 100 -7.92 14.85 -0.93
N SER A 101 -8.32 14.40 -2.12
CA SER A 101 -7.96 13.06 -2.60
C SER A 101 -6.59 13.10 -3.27
N LYS A 102 -5.73 12.11 -3.03
CA LYS A 102 -4.43 12.00 -3.71
C LYS A 102 -4.46 10.88 -4.74
N LYS A 103 -4.12 11.18 -6.00
CA LYS A 103 -3.94 10.18 -7.05
C LYS A 103 -2.50 9.63 -7.07
N ILE A 104 -2.33 8.32 -7.17
CA ILE A 104 -1.06 7.61 -7.37
C ILE A 104 -1.19 6.68 -8.57
N LYS A 105 -0.23 6.73 -9.49
CA LYS A 105 -0.17 5.83 -10.64
C LYS A 105 0.82 4.69 -10.37
N VAL A 106 0.39 3.45 -10.59
CA VAL A 106 1.24 2.26 -10.42
C VAL A 106 1.15 1.40 -11.67
N LYS A 107 2.30 1.20 -12.31
CA LYS A 107 2.42 0.27 -13.43
C LYS A 107 2.36 -1.16 -12.91
N PHE A 108 1.68 -2.03 -13.64
CA PHE A 108 1.62 -3.46 -13.34
C PHE A 108 1.94 -4.30 -14.58
N LYS A 109 2.32 -5.55 -14.30
CA LYS A 109 2.31 -6.64 -15.27
C LYS A 109 1.32 -7.68 -14.80
N LYS A 110 0.48 -8.20 -15.69
CA LYS A 110 -0.55 -9.20 -15.37
C LYS A 110 0.03 -10.45 -14.73
N GLU A 111 1.23 -10.84 -15.13
CA GLU A 111 1.99 -11.96 -14.56
C GLU A 111 2.40 -11.78 -13.09
N ASN A 112 2.47 -10.53 -12.60
CA ASN A 112 2.78 -10.26 -11.20
C ASN A 112 1.57 -10.48 -10.28
N GLY A 113 0.37 -10.54 -10.85
CA GLY A 113 -0.84 -10.87 -10.10
C GLY A 113 -0.87 -12.35 -9.77
N LYS A 114 -1.26 -12.68 -8.54
CA LYS A 114 -1.40 -14.08 -8.12
C LYS A 114 -2.60 -14.71 -8.80
N ARG A 115 -2.37 -15.82 -9.50
CA ARG A 115 -3.41 -16.59 -10.14
C ARG A 115 -4.29 -17.28 -9.10
N LEU A 116 -5.60 -17.11 -9.26
CA LEU A 116 -6.64 -17.86 -8.57
C LEU A 116 -7.28 -18.83 -9.56
N LYS A 117 -8.05 -19.80 -9.07
CA LYS A 117 -8.78 -20.76 -9.93
C LYS A 117 -9.64 -20.06 -11.00
N ASN A 118 -10.27 -18.93 -10.62
CA ASN A 118 -11.24 -18.18 -11.41
C ASN A 118 -10.89 -16.67 -11.46
N GLY A 119 -9.59 -16.33 -11.48
CA GLY A 119 -9.21 -14.92 -11.43
C GLY A 119 -7.73 -14.65 -11.20
N ILE A 120 -7.42 -13.38 -10.98
CA ILE A 120 -6.10 -12.88 -10.57
C ILE A 120 -6.32 -11.87 -9.43
N VAL A 121 -5.44 -11.91 -8.43
CA VAL A 121 -5.40 -10.91 -7.35
C VAL A 121 -4.09 -10.14 -7.36
N PHE A 122 -4.18 -8.82 -7.22
CA PHE A 122 -3.04 -7.94 -6.95
C PHE A 122 -3.11 -7.45 -5.52
N ARG A 123 -1.97 -7.50 -4.83
CA ARG A 123 -1.85 -7.09 -3.42
C ARG A 123 -0.97 -5.87 -3.33
N TYR A 124 -1.43 -4.90 -2.56
CA TYR A 124 -0.75 -3.64 -2.38
C TYR A 124 -0.73 -3.23 -0.91
N VAL A 125 0.24 -2.38 -0.57
CA VAL A 125 0.32 -1.71 0.73
C VAL A 125 0.37 -0.22 0.50
N LEU A 126 -0.52 0.51 1.17
CA LEU A 126 -0.52 1.96 1.23
C LEU A 126 0.26 2.42 2.47
N THR A 127 1.33 3.16 2.24
CA THR A 127 2.11 3.79 3.31
C THR A 127 2.16 5.31 3.18
N TRP A 128 2.40 5.97 4.30
CA TRP A 128 2.68 7.40 4.39
C TRP A 128 4.09 7.61 4.90
N LYS A 129 4.82 8.52 4.27
CA LYS A 129 6.14 8.95 4.75
C LYS A 129 6.04 10.41 5.13
N SER A 130 6.40 10.73 6.38
CA SER A 130 6.57 12.11 6.79
C SER A 130 7.69 12.74 5.98
N ASP A 131 7.43 13.96 5.53
CA ASP A 131 8.46 14.84 4.99
C ASP A 131 8.34 16.18 5.70
N ALA A 132 9.28 16.45 6.59
CA ALA A 132 9.33 17.69 7.37
C ALA A 132 9.53 18.93 6.49
N LYS A 133 9.94 18.77 5.23
CA LYS A 133 10.16 19.87 4.28
C LYS A 133 8.99 20.08 3.32
N ALA A 134 8.02 19.16 3.26
CA ALA A 134 6.86 19.29 2.40
C ALA A 134 5.77 20.13 3.05
N GLU A 135 5.15 21.04 2.29
CA GLU A 135 4.02 21.88 2.72
C GLU A 135 2.86 21.05 3.30
N ASN A 136 2.71 19.80 2.84
CA ASN A 136 1.68 18.83 3.26
C ASN A 136 2.23 17.71 4.17
N LYS A 137 3.39 17.91 4.80
CA LYS A 137 4.02 17.05 5.81
C LYS A 137 4.33 15.60 5.41
N GLY A 138 4.15 15.21 4.16
CA GLY A 138 4.49 13.87 3.70
C GLY A 138 3.91 13.45 2.35
N THR A 139 4.18 12.21 1.96
CA THR A 139 3.73 11.61 0.70
C THR A 139 3.18 10.20 0.91
N PHE A 140 2.09 9.89 0.23
CA PHE A 140 1.60 8.51 0.10
C PHE A 140 2.46 7.72 -0.89
N ALA A 141 2.63 6.44 -0.62
CA ALA A 141 3.25 5.48 -1.53
C ALA A 141 2.42 4.20 -1.58
N VAL A 142 2.32 3.61 -2.76
CA VAL A 142 1.69 2.29 -2.97
C VAL A 142 2.74 1.33 -3.49
N SER A 143 2.98 0.24 -2.76
CA SER A 143 3.93 -0.80 -3.14
C SER A 143 3.21 -2.12 -3.40
N GLY A 144 3.55 -2.78 -4.51
CA GLY A 144 3.07 -4.13 -4.80
C GLY A 144 3.72 -5.14 -3.85
N LYS A 145 2.93 -6.08 -3.34
CA LYS A 145 3.40 -7.20 -2.54
C LYS A 145 3.55 -8.42 -3.46
N SER A 146 4.78 -8.90 -3.64
CA SER A 146 4.98 -10.22 -4.22
C SER A 146 4.62 -11.24 -3.14
N ASP A 147 3.65 -12.10 -3.41
CA ASP A 147 3.47 -13.32 -2.63
C ASP A 147 4.69 -14.22 -2.94
N ALA A 148 5.74 -14.09 -2.13
CA ALA A 148 6.88 -15.01 -2.11
C ALA A 148 6.46 -16.34 -1.48
#